data_AF-A0A2S4W583-F1
#
_entry.id   AF-A0A2S4W583-F1
#
_cell.length_a   1.000
_cell.length_b   1.000
_cell.length_c   1.000
_cell.angle_alpha   90.00
_cell.angle_beta   90.00
_cell.angle_gamma   90.00
#
_symmetry.space_group_name_H-M   'P 1'
#
loop_
_entity.id
_entity.type
_entity.pdbx_description
1 polymer ?
#
loop_
_entity_poly.entity_id
_entity_poly.type
_entity_poly.pdbx_seq_one_letter_code
_entity_poly.pdbx_strand_id
1 'polypeptide(L)'
;MASDPIILPTCLLEVNEDLPIVRLPHPRTRAAALFAVRAGLGIYEIQSVASPPTSSRSWFFEPISEDQPDQLISKQAGRLLLVTPFDPFFLLLDLFLGHLKSGSDHPNPFEVDSNGHKNKDQRGPHSRFEEIDAILERVQEHWLFSDSDNGRGPSTSDVETFTKEAFKNQHLSRIFAPLTHHHQQQQEGGEENQDNERTLWRVEPDRILNEIKRKVDLLTSVGSKAGQSETRSVWTRLAAKEGVLDFDLQNPDHLPVINDVYKKTALEMVQANLTDSINRYILDQNKQEYNFENLKKAKDKLTRQSTTTTIMNPSELIGRKTTTTTSNAPPPAKRKKKDNEDLKPKPKITLHSYFKPKPT
;
A
#
# COMPACT_ATOMS: atom_id res chain seq x y z
N MET A 1 26.73 -12.60 -8.56
CA MET A 1 25.25 -12.62 -8.55
C MET A 1 24.78 -11.18 -8.41
N ALA A 2 23.60 -10.80 -8.89
CA ALA A 2 23.04 -9.49 -8.55
C ALA A 2 22.34 -9.64 -7.20
N SER A 3 22.76 -8.85 -6.22
CA SER A 3 22.24 -8.79 -4.85
C SER A 3 21.79 -7.35 -4.62
N ASP A 4 20.54 -7.18 -4.19
CA ASP A 4 20.00 -5.87 -3.83
C ASP A 4 20.09 -5.74 -2.31
N PRO A 5 20.51 -4.59 -1.77
CA PRO A 5 20.41 -4.35 -0.34
C PRO A 5 18.95 -4.40 0.08
N ILE A 6 18.72 -4.95 1.28
CA ILE A 6 17.40 -5.05 1.89
C ILE A 6 17.45 -4.42 3.28
N ILE A 7 16.49 -3.56 3.58
CA ILE A 7 16.21 -3.10 4.94
C ILE A 7 15.06 -3.95 5.48
N LEU A 8 15.35 -4.69 6.55
CA LEU A 8 14.43 -5.62 7.19
C LEU A 8 14.23 -5.23 8.66
N PRO A 9 13.00 -5.33 9.21
CA PRO A 9 12.76 -5.26 10.65
C PRO A 9 13.57 -6.31 11.40
N THR A 10 14.19 -5.94 12.53
CA THR A 10 15.03 -6.86 13.32
C THR A 10 14.26 -8.06 13.85
N CYS A 11 12.97 -7.91 14.16
CA CYS A 11 12.10 -9.03 14.57
C CYS A 11 11.97 -10.14 13.52
N LEU A 12 12.26 -9.83 12.25
CA LEU A 12 12.32 -10.83 11.17
C LEU A 12 13.67 -11.54 11.09
N LEU A 13 14.74 -10.99 11.67
CA LEU A 13 16.08 -11.61 11.73
C LEU A 13 16.24 -12.60 12.87
N GLU A 14 15.49 -12.43 13.96
CA GLU A 14 15.65 -13.18 15.21
C GLU A 14 15.24 -14.66 15.13
N VAL A 15 14.81 -15.14 13.97
CA VAL A 15 14.27 -16.50 13.85
C VAL A 15 14.90 -17.27 12.70
N ASN A 16 15.39 -18.45 13.03
CA ASN A 16 16.14 -19.38 12.17
C ASN A 16 15.23 -20.16 11.20
N GLU A 17 14.08 -19.61 10.81
CA GLU A 17 13.13 -20.25 9.89
C GLU A 17 13.08 -19.51 8.56
N ASP A 18 12.72 -20.24 7.51
CA ASP A 18 12.49 -19.65 6.19
C ASP A 18 11.35 -18.62 6.29
N LEU A 19 11.59 -17.39 5.80
CA LEU A 19 10.59 -16.33 5.74
C LEU A 19 9.76 -16.51 4.45
N PRO A 20 8.50 -16.95 4.52
CA PRO A 20 7.66 -17.13 3.33
C PRO A 20 7.44 -15.80 2.63
N ILE A 21 7.79 -15.75 1.34
CA ILE A 21 7.50 -14.62 0.46
C ILE A 21 6.37 -15.02 -0.46
N VAL A 22 5.24 -14.32 -0.32
CA VAL A 22 4.04 -14.54 -1.11
C VAL A 22 3.85 -13.43 -2.12
N ARG A 23 3.17 -13.75 -3.21
CA ARG A 23 2.73 -12.78 -4.22
C ARG A 23 1.24 -12.56 -4.08
N LEU A 24 0.81 -11.34 -3.84
CA LEU A 24 -0.60 -10.96 -3.70
C LEU A 24 -0.88 -9.72 -4.55
N PRO A 25 -2.14 -9.49 -4.99
CA PRO A 25 -2.50 -8.23 -5.65
C PRO A 25 -2.39 -7.06 -4.68
N HIS A 26 -1.77 -5.96 -5.12
CA HIS A 26 -1.70 -4.73 -4.35
C HIS A 26 -3.11 -4.14 -4.18
N PRO A 27 -3.56 -3.77 -2.96
CA PRO A 27 -4.95 -3.37 -2.71
C PRO A 27 -5.49 -2.25 -3.61
N ARG A 28 -4.63 -1.27 -3.96
CA ARG A 28 -5.01 -0.16 -4.84
C ARG A 28 -4.98 -0.49 -6.34
N THR A 29 -3.89 -1.10 -6.81
CA THR A 29 -3.60 -1.22 -8.25
C THR A 29 -3.90 -2.59 -8.80
N ARG A 30 -4.16 -3.57 -7.92
CA ARG A 30 -4.29 -5.01 -8.23
C ARG A 30 -3.08 -5.63 -8.92
N ALA A 31 -2.04 -4.86 -9.19
CA ALA A 31 -0.77 -5.35 -9.70
C ALA A 31 -0.12 -6.30 -8.69
N ALA A 32 0.60 -7.30 -9.19
CA ALA A 32 1.28 -8.25 -8.32
C ALA A 32 2.34 -7.57 -7.46
N ALA A 33 2.15 -7.60 -6.14
CA ALA A 33 3.07 -7.13 -5.12
C ALA A 33 3.64 -8.32 -4.31
N LEU A 34 4.75 -8.09 -3.61
CA LEU A 34 5.40 -9.09 -2.78
C LEU A 34 5.19 -8.77 -1.31
N PHE A 35 4.88 -9.81 -0.53
CA PHE A 35 4.72 -9.71 0.90
C PHE A 35 5.53 -10.82 1.58
N ALA A 36 6.19 -10.50 2.68
CA ALA A 36 6.68 -11.50 3.62
C ALA A 36 5.59 -11.75 4.67
N VAL A 37 5.22 -13.01 4.89
CA VAL A 37 4.18 -13.39 5.84
C VAL A 37 4.81 -14.24 6.92
N ARG A 38 4.60 -13.86 8.19
CA ARG A 38 5.16 -14.61 9.30
C ARG A 38 4.11 -14.88 10.37
N ALA A 39 3.92 -16.17 10.64
CA ALA A 39 2.97 -16.64 11.64
C ALA A 39 3.23 -15.97 12.99
N GLY A 40 2.21 -15.27 13.51
CA GLY A 40 2.25 -14.59 14.80
C GLY A 40 2.99 -13.25 14.84
N LEU A 41 3.78 -12.90 13.82
CA LEU A 41 4.45 -11.60 13.73
C LEU A 41 3.75 -10.62 12.77
N GLY A 42 3.02 -11.14 11.79
CA GLY A 42 2.23 -10.34 10.86
C GLY A 42 2.72 -10.40 9.42
N ILE A 43 2.29 -9.40 8.66
CA ILE A 43 2.48 -9.31 7.21
C ILE A 43 3.33 -8.08 6.93
N TYR A 44 4.26 -8.19 5.99
CA TYR A 44 5.19 -7.13 5.65
C TYR A 44 5.22 -6.96 4.13
N GLU A 45 5.04 -5.73 3.66
CA GLU A 45 5.15 -5.42 2.24
C GLU A 45 6.61 -5.27 1.85
N ILE A 46 6.99 -5.82 0.69
CA ILE A 46 8.33 -5.68 0.12
C ILE A 46 8.25 -4.65 -1.02
N GLN A 47 8.76 -3.45 -0.76
CA GLN A 47 8.78 -2.35 -1.70
C GLN A 47 10.17 -2.17 -2.31
N SER A 48 10.21 -1.69 -3.55
CA SER A 48 11.46 -1.39 -4.26
C SER A 48 11.61 0.12 -4.40
N VAL A 49 12.65 0.68 -3.80
CA VAL A 49 13.11 2.04 -4.06
C VAL A 49 14.12 1.98 -5.20
N ALA A 50 13.67 2.32 -6.41
CA ALA A 50 14.55 2.44 -7.57
C ALA A 50 15.14 3.85 -7.66
N SER A 51 16.29 3.97 -8.34
CA SER A 51 16.82 5.29 -8.66
C SER A 51 15.88 6.05 -9.62
N PRO A 52 15.79 7.39 -9.49
CA PRO A 52 15.11 8.20 -10.49
C PRO A 52 15.69 7.93 -11.89
N PRO A 53 14.87 7.91 -12.96
CA PRO A 53 15.36 7.72 -14.32
C PRO A 53 16.42 8.75 -14.74
N THR A 54 16.39 9.92 -14.11
CA THR A 54 17.26 11.07 -14.37
C THR A 54 18.58 11.04 -13.60
N SER A 55 18.76 10.12 -12.64
CA SER A 55 19.97 10.03 -11.82
C SER A 55 20.19 8.58 -11.41
N SER A 56 21.18 7.93 -12.04
CA SER A 56 21.56 6.57 -11.67
C SER A 56 22.28 6.57 -10.32
N ARG A 57 21.90 5.62 -9.45
CA ARG A 57 22.65 5.31 -8.22
C ARG A 57 23.23 3.91 -8.33
N SER A 58 24.20 3.61 -7.48
CA SER A 58 24.82 2.29 -7.38
C SER A 58 25.20 2.00 -5.93
N TRP A 59 25.30 0.72 -5.59
CA TRP A 59 25.75 0.23 -4.29
C TRP A 59 27.13 -0.37 -4.43
N PHE A 60 28.01 -0.04 -3.49
CA PHE A 60 29.30 -0.69 -3.30
C PHE A 60 29.18 -1.58 -2.05
N PHE A 61 29.49 -2.85 -2.21
CA PHE A 61 29.53 -3.81 -1.10
C PHE A 61 30.97 -4.25 -0.88
N GLU A 62 31.30 -4.54 0.37
CA GLU A 62 32.59 -5.12 0.71
C GLU A 62 32.80 -6.45 -0.04
N PRO A 63 34.00 -6.70 -0.57
CA PRO A 63 34.32 -7.98 -1.19
C PRO A 63 34.09 -9.14 -0.22
N ILE A 64 33.44 -10.21 -0.70
CA ILE A 64 33.18 -11.42 0.10
C ILE A 64 34.49 -12.23 0.32
N SER A 65 35.54 -11.96 -0.46
CA SER A 65 36.89 -12.51 -0.31
C SER A 65 37.92 -11.56 -0.93
N GLU A 66 39.15 -11.53 -0.40
CA GLU A 66 40.26 -10.70 -0.92
C GLU A 66 40.56 -10.95 -2.41
N ASP A 67 40.27 -12.16 -2.91
CA ASP A 67 40.52 -12.57 -4.29
C ASP A 67 39.46 -12.06 -5.30
N GLN A 68 38.42 -11.35 -4.84
CA GLN A 68 37.38 -10.80 -5.70
C GLN A 68 37.42 -9.26 -5.69
N PRO A 69 37.54 -8.60 -6.86
CA PRO A 69 37.47 -7.14 -6.91
C PRO A 69 36.10 -6.65 -6.45
N ASP A 70 36.04 -5.38 -5.97
CA ASP A 70 34.83 -4.69 -5.57
C ASP A 70 33.66 -5.06 -6.48
N GLN A 71 32.68 -5.76 -5.92
CA GLN A 71 31.54 -6.14 -6.72
C GLN A 71 30.64 -4.90 -6.84
N LEU A 72 30.68 -4.24 -8.01
CA LEU A 72 29.64 -3.30 -8.43
C LEU A 72 28.37 -4.12 -8.74
N ILE A 73 27.61 -4.47 -7.70
CA ILE A 73 26.56 -5.50 -7.82
C ILE A 73 25.23 -4.95 -8.35
N SER A 74 24.96 -3.65 -8.23
CA SER A 74 23.66 -3.16 -8.68
C SER A 74 23.62 -2.96 -10.20
N LYS A 75 23.46 -4.07 -10.95
CA LYS A 75 23.01 -4.04 -12.35
C LYS A 75 21.64 -3.37 -12.53
N GLN A 76 20.92 -3.09 -11.44
CA GLN A 76 19.58 -2.48 -11.40
C GLN A 76 19.58 -1.07 -10.81
N ALA A 77 20.54 -0.22 -11.22
CA ALA A 77 20.51 1.22 -10.94
C ALA A 77 20.26 1.60 -9.47
N GLY A 78 20.99 1.01 -8.52
CA GLY A 78 20.98 1.39 -7.11
C GLY A 78 19.66 1.06 -6.40
N ARG A 79 18.94 0.03 -6.84
CA ARG A 79 17.72 -0.42 -6.20
C ARG A 79 17.96 -0.78 -4.72
N LEU A 80 17.02 -0.42 -3.86
CA LEU A 80 16.97 -0.79 -2.45
C LEU A 80 15.63 -1.46 -2.18
N LEU A 81 15.64 -2.61 -1.52
CA LEU A 81 14.43 -3.27 -1.07
C LEU A 81 14.11 -2.84 0.37
N LEU A 82 12.86 -2.46 0.61
CA LEU A 82 12.34 -2.11 1.93
C LEU A 82 11.29 -3.13 2.32
N VAL A 83 11.43 -3.70 3.52
CA VAL A 83 10.42 -4.56 4.12
C VAL A 83 9.77 -3.80 5.26
N THR A 84 8.48 -3.53 5.15
CA THR A 84 7.76 -2.70 6.13
C THR A 84 6.51 -3.42 6.63
N PRO A 85 6.19 -3.35 7.93
CA PRO A 85 4.94 -3.90 8.45
C PRO A 85 3.74 -3.37 7.65
N PHE A 86 2.87 -4.28 7.25
CA PHE A 86 1.70 -4.01 6.43
C PHE A 86 0.45 -4.44 7.18
N ASP A 87 -0.55 -3.57 7.24
CA ASP A 87 -1.80 -3.90 7.91
C ASP A 87 -2.68 -4.79 7.02
N PRO A 88 -2.99 -6.04 7.42
CA PRO A 88 -3.80 -6.95 6.61
C PRO A 88 -5.18 -6.38 6.24
N PHE A 89 -5.70 -5.41 6.99
CA PHE A 89 -6.96 -4.72 6.70
C PHE A 89 -7.10 -4.29 5.25
N PHE A 90 -6.05 -3.72 4.64
CA PHE A 90 -6.14 -3.23 3.26
C PHE A 90 -6.26 -4.35 2.24
N LEU A 91 -5.54 -5.46 2.44
CA LEU A 91 -5.63 -6.66 1.60
C LEU A 91 -6.99 -7.35 1.78
N LEU A 92 -7.48 -7.46 3.02
CA LEU A 92 -8.80 -8.01 3.31
C LEU A 92 -9.91 -7.16 2.69
N LEU A 93 -9.79 -5.83 2.75
CA LEU A 93 -10.78 -4.93 2.17
C LEU A 93 -10.87 -5.09 0.65
N ASP A 94 -9.71 -5.15 -0.03
CA ASP A 94 -9.66 -5.42 -1.48
C ASP A 94 -10.09 -6.84 -1.84
N LEU A 95 -9.80 -7.83 -0.98
CA LEU A 95 -10.33 -9.18 -1.11
C LEU A 95 -11.87 -9.10 -1.12
N PHE A 96 -12.48 -8.61 -0.04
CA PHE A 96 -13.93 -8.69 0.20
C PHE A 96 -14.79 -7.67 -0.56
N LEU A 97 -14.21 -6.60 -1.10
CA LEU A 97 -14.95 -5.54 -1.81
C LEU A 97 -14.40 -5.23 -3.21
N GLY A 98 -13.18 -5.67 -3.53
CA GLY A 98 -12.49 -5.34 -4.79
C GLY A 98 -13.07 -6.04 -6.03
N HIS A 99 -14.02 -6.95 -5.86
CA HIS A 99 -14.72 -7.65 -6.95
C HIS A 99 -15.94 -6.91 -7.50
N LEU A 100 -16.31 -5.77 -6.91
CA LEU A 100 -17.25 -4.82 -7.52
C LEU A 100 -16.53 -4.13 -8.68
N LYS A 101 -16.44 -4.84 -9.80
CA LYS A 101 -15.80 -4.33 -11.02
C LYS A 101 -16.41 -2.99 -11.40
N SER A 102 -15.49 -2.14 -11.85
CA SER A 102 -15.57 -0.81 -12.48
C SER A 102 -16.51 -0.71 -13.70
N GLY A 103 -17.72 -1.27 -13.63
CA GLY A 103 -18.76 -1.20 -14.66
C GLY A 103 -20.16 -0.88 -14.10
N SER A 104 -20.37 -1.04 -12.79
CA SER A 104 -21.52 -0.45 -12.12
C SER A 104 -21.13 0.95 -11.66
N ASP A 105 -21.77 1.99 -12.19
CA ASP A 105 -21.76 3.36 -11.63
C ASP A 105 -22.44 3.41 -10.24
N HIS A 106 -22.40 2.31 -9.48
CA HIS A 106 -23.01 2.26 -8.16
C HIS A 106 -22.22 3.17 -7.22
N PRO A 107 -22.86 4.19 -6.63
CA PRO A 107 -22.20 5.16 -5.76
C PRO A 107 -21.68 4.54 -4.46
N ASN A 108 -22.17 3.35 -4.11
CA ASN A 108 -21.87 2.66 -2.86
C ASN A 108 -21.13 1.33 -3.13
N PRO A 109 -19.83 1.21 -2.78
CA PRO A 109 -19.05 -0.02 -2.92
C PRO A 109 -19.42 -1.11 -1.90
N PHE A 110 -20.49 -0.92 -1.13
CA PHE A 110 -21.02 -1.90 -0.20
C PHE A 110 -22.40 -2.44 -0.63
N GLU A 111 -22.98 -1.88 -1.69
CA GLU A 111 -24.23 -2.36 -2.29
C GLU A 111 -23.90 -3.26 -3.48
N VAL A 112 -24.51 -4.46 -3.49
CA VAL A 112 -24.47 -5.31 -4.69
C VAL A 112 -25.66 -4.97 -5.56
N ASP A 113 -25.40 -4.73 -6.85
CA ASP A 113 -26.42 -4.59 -7.88
C ASP A 113 -27.48 -5.68 -7.76
N SER A 114 -28.73 -5.27 -7.49
CA SER A 114 -29.91 -6.15 -7.53
C SER A 114 -30.34 -6.50 -8.96
N ASN A 115 -29.47 -6.25 -9.95
CA ASN A 115 -29.78 -6.26 -11.38
C ASN A 115 -29.61 -7.63 -12.04
N GLY A 116 -29.95 -8.69 -11.31
CA GLY A 116 -29.99 -10.07 -11.80
C GLY A 116 -31.12 -10.84 -11.13
N HIS A 117 -32.32 -10.72 -11.69
CA HIS A 117 -33.57 -11.38 -11.28
C HIS A 117 -34.18 -10.95 -9.94
N LYS A 118 -35.35 -10.32 -10.06
CA LYS A 118 -36.29 -10.01 -8.98
C LYS A 118 -36.79 -11.30 -8.31
N ASN A 119 -36.03 -11.84 -7.37
CA ASN A 119 -36.59 -12.57 -6.25
C ASN A 119 -36.51 -11.66 -5.03
N LYS A 120 -37.68 -11.25 -4.51
CA LYS A 120 -37.83 -10.32 -3.37
C LYS A 120 -37.19 -10.81 -2.06
N ASP A 121 -36.67 -12.04 -2.03
CA ASP A 121 -36.07 -12.65 -0.84
C ASP A 121 -34.53 -12.72 -0.87
N GLN A 122 -33.88 -12.28 -1.95
CA GLN A 122 -32.41 -12.26 -2.02
C GLN A 122 -31.87 -10.87 -1.67
N ARG A 123 -31.90 -10.60 -0.36
CA ARG A 123 -30.98 -9.66 0.30
C ARG A 123 -29.55 -9.98 -0.17
N GLY A 124 -28.86 -9.01 -0.80
CA GLY A 124 -27.55 -9.22 -1.44
C GLY A 124 -26.49 -9.87 -0.51
N PRO A 125 -25.40 -10.43 -1.04
CA PRO A 125 -24.43 -11.23 -0.27
C PRO A 125 -23.81 -10.49 0.93
N HIS A 126 -23.79 -9.15 0.93
CA HIS A 126 -23.30 -8.36 2.07
C HIS A 126 -24.30 -8.17 3.22
N SER A 127 -25.54 -8.66 3.07
CA SER A 127 -26.60 -8.52 4.08
C SER A 127 -26.94 -9.81 4.83
N ARG A 128 -26.31 -10.93 4.45
CA ARG A 128 -26.42 -12.23 5.12
C ARG A 128 -25.17 -12.49 5.98
N PHE A 129 -25.38 -13.17 7.10
CA PHE A 129 -24.29 -13.71 7.91
C PHE A 129 -23.82 -15.04 7.28
N GLU A 130 -22.53 -15.15 7.00
CA GLU A 130 -21.90 -16.29 6.33
C GLU A 130 -20.69 -16.79 7.13
N GLU A 131 -20.37 -18.08 7.01
CA GLU A 131 -19.10 -18.61 7.53
C GLU A 131 -17.92 -18.01 6.77
N ILE A 132 -16.81 -17.72 7.46
CA ILE A 132 -15.67 -17.04 6.82
C ILE A 132 -15.06 -17.85 5.68
N ASP A 133 -15.08 -19.18 5.79
CA ASP A 133 -14.57 -20.10 4.76
C ASP A 133 -15.42 -20.04 3.48
N ALA A 134 -16.74 -19.91 3.60
CA ALA A 134 -17.62 -19.73 2.45
C ALA A 134 -17.40 -18.36 1.75
N ILE A 135 -17.16 -17.30 2.53
CA ILE A 135 -16.78 -15.99 1.97
C ILE A 135 -15.43 -16.10 1.27
N LEU A 136 -14.47 -16.82 1.87
CA LEU A 136 -13.15 -17.04 1.30
C LEU A 136 -13.19 -17.76 -0.03
N GLU A 137 -13.83 -18.92 -0.12
CA GLU A 137 -13.90 -19.71 -1.35
C GLU A 137 -14.41 -18.87 -2.52
N ARG A 138 -15.51 -18.14 -2.30
CA ARG A 138 -16.11 -17.25 -3.29
C ARG A 138 -15.17 -16.12 -3.74
N VAL A 139 -14.37 -15.59 -2.82
CA VAL A 139 -13.62 -14.36 -3.05
C VAL A 139 -12.18 -14.62 -3.49
N GLN A 140 -11.59 -15.75 -3.10
CA GLN A 140 -10.25 -16.18 -3.52
C GLN A 140 -10.15 -16.38 -5.03
N GLU A 141 -11.23 -16.83 -5.69
CA GLU A 141 -11.30 -16.90 -7.14
C GLU A 141 -10.92 -15.56 -7.79
N HIS A 142 -11.37 -14.44 -7.21
CA HIS A 142 -11.06 -13.10 -7.74
C HIS A 142 -9.58 -12.70 -7.59
N TRP A 143 -8.86 -13.28 -6.64
CA TRP A 143 -7.41 -13.07 -6.51
C TRP A 143 -6.63 -13.94 -7.50
N LEU A 144 -6.99 -15.22 -7.60
CA LEU A 144 -6.35 -16.17 -8.52
C LEU A 144 -6.49 -15.75 -9.99
N PHE A 145 -7.61 -15.13 -10.36
CA PHE A 145 -7.90 -14.65 -11.72
C PHE A 145 -7.81 -13.13 -11.88
N SER A 146 -7.14 -12.43 -10.95
CA SER A 146 -6.90 -10.99 -11.09
C SER A 146 -6.12 -10.68 -12.38
N ASP A 147 -6.43 -9.55 -13.03
CA ASP A 147 -5.80 -9.02 -14.25
C ASP A 147 -4.33 -8.62 -13.96
N SER A 148 -3.50 -9.57 -13.54
CA SER A 148 -2.08 -9.33 -13.34
C SER A 148 -1.44 -9.13 -14.71
N ASP A 149 -0.97 -7.92 -14.99
CA ASP A 149 -0.32 -7.50 -16.25
C ASP A 149 0.84 -8.41 -16.72
N ASN A 150 1.31 -9.33 -15.87
CA ASN A 150 2.45 -10.20 -16.12
C ASN A 150 2.11 -11.70 -16.09
N GLY A 151 0.82 -12.09 -16.07
CA GLY A 151 0.38 -13.49 -16.08
C GLY A 151 0.85 -14.32 -14.87
N ARG A 152 1.19 -13.66 -13.76
CA ARG A 152 1.57 -14.28 -12.47
C ARG A 152 0.67 -13.74 -11.38
N GLY A 153 -0.55 -14.27 -11.33
CA GLY A 153 -1.41 -14.14 -10.17
C GLY A 153 -0.82 -14.85 -8.94
N PRO A 154 -1.45 -14.66 -7.76
CA PRO A 154 -1.13 -15.45 -6.58
C PRO A 154 -1.30 -16.95 -6.87
N SER A 155 -0.43 -17.80 -6.32
CA SER A 155 -0.68 -19.24 -6.26
C SER A 155 -1.65 -19.59 -5.12
N THR A 156 -2.25 -20.78 -5.16
CA THR A 156 -3.10 -21.26 -4.04
C THR A 156 -2.33 -21.26 -2.71
N SER A 157 -1.07 -21.70 -2.73
CA SER A 157 -0.17 -21.67 -1.58
C SER A 157 0.10 -20.25 -1.05
N ASP A 158 0.18 -19.25 -1.93
CA ASP A 158 0.36 -17.84 -1.51
C ASP A 158 -0.86 -17.35 -0.74
N VAL A 159 -2.06 -17.65 -1.26
CA VAL A 159 -3.33 -17.28 -0.65
C VAL A 159 -3.50 -17.98 0.70
N GLU A 160 -3.25 -19.28 0.78
CA GLU A 160 -3.32 -20.04 2.03
C GLU A 160 -2.37 -19.51 3.10
N THR A 161 -1.15 -19.14 2.70
CA THR A 161 -0.16 -18.58 3.63
C THR A 161 -0.62 -17.23 4.17
N PHE A 162 -1.16 -16.38 3.30
CA PHE A 162 -1.74 -15.10 3.70
C PHE A 162 -2.95 -15.28 4.63
N THR A 163 -3.90 -16.14 4.26
CA THR A 163 -5.16 -16.28 5.02
C THR A 163 -4.90 -16.81 6.42
N LYS A 164 -4.01 -17.78 6.59
CA LYS A 164 -3.61 -18.30 7.92
C LYS A 164 -3.15 -17.20 8.89
N GLU A 165 -2.48 -16.16 8.39
CA GLU A 165 -2.02 -15.05 9.23
C GLU A 165 -3.05 -13.91 9.32
N ALA A 166 -3.73 -13.57 8.23
CA ALA A 166 -4.64 -12.43 8.16
C ALA A 166 -6.03 -12.71 8.76
N PHE A 167 -6.49 -13.97 8.79
CA PHE A 167 -7.87 -14.34 9.16
C PHE A 167 -8.00 -14.58 10.66
N LYS A 168 -7.52 -13.61 11.43
CA LYS A 168 -7.67 -13.58 12.89
C LYS A 168 -8.87 -12.69 13.24
N ASN A 169 -9.58 -13.02 14.32
CA ASN A 169 -10.73 -12.24 14.80
C ASN A 169 -10.44 -10.74 14.93
N GLN A 170 -9.22 -10.37 15.36
CA GLN A 170 -8.77 -8.98 15.46
C GLN A 170 -8.75 -8.22 14.12
N HIS A 171 -8.55 -8.91 13.00
CA HIS A 171 -8.52 -8.32 11.68
C HIS A 171 -9.92 -8.33 11.06
N LEU A 172 -10.65 -9.45 11.19
CA LEU A 172 -11.99 -9.61 10.64
C LEU A 172 -13.01 -8.67 11.27
N SER A 173 -12.98 -8.49 12.60
CA SER A 173 -13.91 -7.60 13.35
C SER A 173 -13.84 -6.11 12.96
N ARG A 174 -12.83 -5.71 12.17
CA ARG A 174 -12.68 -4.36 11.62
C ARG A 174 -13.45 -4.14 10.32
N ILE A 175 -13.83 -5.23 9.65
CA ILE A 175 -14.56 -5.24 8.37
C ILE A 175 -15.96 -5.82 8.55
N PHE A 176 -16.08 -6.82 9.43
CA PHE A 176 -17.28 -7.62 9.61
C PHE A 176 -17.87 -7.47 11.02
N ALA A 177 -19.20 -7.49 11.09
CA ALA A 177 -19.95 -7.75 12.30
C ALA A 177 -19.99 -9.27 12.56
N PRO A 178 -19.56 -9.74 13.74
CA PRO A 178 -19.72 -11.14 14.12
C PRO A 178 -21.14 -11.43 14.62
N LEU A 179 -21.64 -12.62 14.34
CA LEU A 179 -22.78 -13.24 14.99
C LEU A 179 -22.32 -14.57 15.58
N THR A 180 -22.18 -14.59 16.90
CA THR A 180 -21.83 -15.81 17.64
C THR A 180 -23.10 -16.54 18.01
N HIS A 181 -23.29 -17.75 17.47
CA HIS A 181 -24.33 -18.64 17.95
C HIS A 181 -23.83 -19.34 19.22
N HIS A 182 -24.32 -18.94 20.40
CA HIS A 182 -24.20 -19.80 21.57
C HIS A 182 -25.12 -21.00 21.37
N HIS A 183 -24.54 -22.15 21.08
CA HIS A 183 -25.24 -23.41 21.17
C HIS A 183 -25.42 -23.74 22.65
N GLN A 184 -26.50 -23.25 23.28
CA GLN A 184 -26.98 -23.86 24.52
C GLN A 184 -27.64 -25.19 24.14
N GLN A 185 -26.84 -26.22 23.89
CA GLN A 185 -27.34 -27.59 23.98
C GLN A 185 -27.32 -27.98 25.45
N GLN A 186 -28.49 -27.97 26.08
CA GLN A 186 -28.72 -28.85 27.23
C GLN A 186 -28.62 -30.30 26.72
N GLN A 187 -27.43 -30.86 26.68
CA GLN A 187 -27.26 -32.31 26.66
C GLN A 187 -27.20 -32.78 28.11
N GLU A 188 -28.33 -33.32 28.59
CA GLU A 188 -28.30 -34.27 29.69
C GLU A 188 -27.50 -35.49 29.23
N GLY A 189 -26.25 -35.58 29.68
CA GLY A 189 -25.48 -36.82 29.70
C GLY A 189 -24.44 -36.97 28.60
N GLY A 190 -23.17 -36.81 28.99
CA GLY A 190 -22.05 -37.58 28.43
C GLY A 190 -21.21 -36.88 27.37
N GLU A 191 -19.94 -36.63 27.74
CA GLU A 191 -18.80 -36.24 26.91
C GLU A 191 -18.76 -34.77 26.45
N GLU A 192 -17.86 -34.01 27.09
CA GLU A 192 -17.43 -32.66 26.71
C GLU A 192 -16.78 -32.69 25.32
N ASN A 193 -17.60 -32.65 24.26
CA ASN A 193 -17.13 -32.19 22.97
C ASN A 193 -16.95 -30.67 23.07
N GLN A 194 -15.72 -30.19 22.85
CA GLN A 194 -15.43 -28.76 22.71
C GLN A 194 -16.30 -28.19 21.58
N ASP A 195 -17.41 -27.58 21.97
CA ASP A 195 -18.38 -26.97 21.07
C ASP A 195 -17.68 -25.95 20.17
N ASN A 196 -17.65 -26.27 18.87
CA ASN A 196 -17.19 -25.37 17.83
C ASN A 196 -18.12 -24.15 17.78
N GLU A 197 -17.77 -23.08 18.50
CA GLU A 197 -18.38 -21.76 18.32
C GLU A 197 -18.21 -21.31 16.86
N ARG A 198 -19.23 -21.56 16.03
CA ARG A 198 -19.23 -21.08 14.65
C ARG A 198 -19.63 -19.61 14.64
N THR A 199 -18.65 -18.75 14.36
CA THR A 199 -18.88 -17.32 14.19
C THR A 199 -19.26 -17.04 12.74
N LEU A 200 -20.43 -16.45 12.53
CA LEU A 200 -20.85 -15.96 11.22
C LEU A 200 -20.48 -14.49 11.08
N TRP A 201 -20.17 -14.06 9.86
CA TRP A 201 -19.67 -12.72 9.56
C TRP A 201 -20.54 -12.03 8.52
N ARG A 202 -20.74 -10.72 8.68
CA ARG A 202 -21.43 -9.86 7.72
C ARG A 202 -20.65 -8.56 7.55
N VAL A 203 -20.42 -8.11 6.32
CA VAL A 203 -19.74 -6.83 6.05
C VAL A 203 -20.52 -5.69 6.69
N GLU A 204 -19.85 -4.79 7.40
CA GLU A 204 -20.47 -3.62 8.03
C GLU A 204 -19.75 -2.32 7.61
N PRO A 205 -20.35 -1.52 6.71
CA PRO A 205 -19.71 -0.32 6.14
C PRO A 205 -19.25 0.68 7.21
N ASP A 206 -20.05 0.89 8.25
CA ASP A 206 -19.72 1.82 9.33
C ASP A 206 -18.45 1.42 10.08
N ARG A 207 -18.19 0.11 10.25
CA ARG A 207 -16.93 -0.37 10.86
C ARG A 207 -15.73 -0.03 10.01
N ILE A 208 -15.86 -0.19 8.70
CA ILE A 208 -14.80 0.08 7.73
C ILE A 208 -14.50 1.59 7.71
N LEU A 209 -15.54 2.43 7.66
CA LEU A 209 -15.39 3.89 7.73
C LEU A 209 -14.73 4.33 9.04
N ASN A 210 -15.19 3.80 10.17
CA ASN A 210 -14.62 4.11 11.49
C ASN A 210 -13.17 3.64 11.61
N GLU A 211 -12.82 2.48 11.07
CA GLU A 211 -11.45 1.98 11.08
C GLU A 211 -10.53 2.83 10.20
N ILE A 212 -11.00 3.26 9.02
CA ILE A 212 -10.25 4.16 8.15
C ILE A 212 -10.04 5.51 8.83
N LYS A 213 -11.09 6.07 9.45
CA LYS A 213 -10.98 7.30 10.24
C LYS A 213 -9.96 7.16 11.38
N ARG A 214 -10.04 6.08 12.15
CA ARG A 214 -9.07 5.77 13.23
C ARG A 214 -7.64 5.75 12.71
N LYS A 215 -7.39 5.19 11.52
CA LYS A 215 -6.07 5.17 10.87
C LYS A 215 -5.60 6.56 10.49
N VAL A 216 -6.47 7.36 9.87
CA VAL A 216 -6.16 8.75 9.51
C VAL A 216 -5.83 9.56 10.75
N ASP A 217 -6.62 9.46 11.82
CA ASP A 217 -6.40 10.17 13.07
C ASP A 217 -5.09 9.75 13.76
N LEU A 218 -4.79 8.44 13.77
CA LEU A 218 -3.53 7.91 14.28
C LEU A 218 -2.33 8.49 13.52
N LEU A 219 -2.37 8.45 12.20
CA LEU A 219 -1.30 8.97 11.35
C LEU A 219 -1.18 10.50 11.48
N THR A 220 -2.30 11.22 11.60
CA THR A 220 -2.32 12.66 11.86
C THR A 220 -1.61 12.98 13.17
N SER A 221 -1.87 12.22 14.25
CA SER A 221 -1.20 12.38 15.54
C SER A 221 0.31 12.16 15.43
N VAL A 222 0.74 11.13 14.68
CA VAL A 222 2.16 10.86 14.41
C VAL A 222 2.80 12.00 13.63
N GLY A 223 2.13 12.51 12.59
CA GLY A 223 2.60 13.63 11.79
C GLY A 223 2.75 14.91 12.61
N SER A 224 1.77 15.25 13.43
CA SER A 224 1.82 16.42 14.32
C SER A 224 2.98 16.34 15.32
N LYS A 225 3.21 15.17 15.94
CA LYS A 225 4.37 14.96 16.83
C LYS A 225 5.70 15.06 16.08
N ALA A 226 5.78 14.52 14.87
CA ALA A 226 6.97 14.60 14.05
C ALA A 226 7.26 16.05 13.60
N GLY A 227 6.21 16.84 13.38
CA GLY A 227 6.30 18.27 13.09
C GLY A 227 6.87 19.09 14.24
N GLN A 228 6.52 18.74 15.48
CA GLN A 228 7.03 19.39 16.70
C GLN A 228 8.50 19.07 16.99
N SER A 229 9.06 18.03 16.36
CA SER A 229 10.47 17.69 16.53
C SER A 229 11.36 18.61 15.68
N GLU A 230 12.55 18.95 16.19
CA GLU A 230 13.56 19.73 15.44
C GLU A 230 14.15 18.96 14.25
N THR A 231 13.85 17.65 14.13
CA THR A 231 14.40 16.79 13.10
C THR A 231 13.54 16.77 11.84
N ARG A 232 14.18 16.88 10.67
CA ARG A 232 13.51 16.67 9.38
C ARG A 232 13.04 15.22 9.26
N SER A 233 11.73 15.01 9.25
CA SER A 233 11.09 13.70 9.12
C SER A 233 10.43 13.54 7.74
N VAL A 234 9.97 12.33 7.43
CA VAL A 234 9.15 12.07 6.24
C VAL A 234 7.87 12.92 6.27
N TRP A 235 7.29 13.09 7.46
CA TRP A 235 6.11 13.91 7.67
C TRP A 235 6.33 15.37 7.31
N THR A 236 7.41 15.99 7.79
CA THR A 236 7.69 17.40 7.47
C THR A 236 7.98 17.59 5.97
N ARG A 237 8.60 16.61 5.30
CA ARG A 237 8.81 16.63 3.84
C ARG A 237 7.54 16.46 3.03
N LEU A 238 6.60 15.62 3.47
CA LEU A 238 5.33 15.43 2.79
C LEU A 238 4.42 16.64 2.99
N ALA A 239 4.34 17.14 4.23
CA ALA A 239 3.63 18.38 4.56
C ALA A 239 4.16 19.58 3.75
N ALA A 240 5.48 19.65 3.52
CA ALA A 240 6.10 20.69 2.71
C ALA A 240 5.57 20.78 1.27
N LYS A 241 5.03 19.69 0.70
CA LYS A 241 4.41 19.69 -0.63
C LYS A 241 3.17 20.58 -0.70
N GLU A 242 2.53 20.86 0.43
CA GLU A 242 1.40 21.77 0.46
C GLU A 242 1.81 23.23 0.23
N GLY A 243 3.11 23.54 0.25
CA GLY A 243 3.64 24.86 -0.09
C GLY A 243 3.41 25.92 0.99
N VAL A 244 3.10 25.49 2.21
CA VAL A 244 2.86 26.37 3.35
C VAL A 244 3.90 26.06 4.44
N LEU A 245 5.08 26.65 4.28
CA LEU A 245 6.32 26.22 4.95
C LEU A 245 6.67 27.00 6.22
N ASP A 246 6.09 28.19 6.42
CA ASP A 246 6.49 29.13 7.49
C ASP A 246 5.45 29.23 8.63
N PHE A 247 4.81 28.11 8.97
CA PHE A 247 3.90 28.10 10.10
C PHE A 247 4.65 27.81 11.40
N ASP A 248 4.74 28.83 12.24
CA ASP A 248 5.14 28.67 13.64
C ASP A 248 4.15 27.75 14.38
N LEU A 249 4.64 26.62 14.86
CA LEU A 249 3.89 25.63 15.64
C LEU A 249 3.48 26.16 17.02
N GLN A 250 4.13 27.22 17.52
CA GLN A 250 3.78 27.88 18.77
C GLN A 250 2.69 28.94 18.60
N ASN A 251 2.40 29.35 17.35
CA ASN A 251 1.35 30.30 17.08
C ASN A 251 -0.02 29.60 17.01
N PRO A 252 -0.97 29.89 17.93
CA PRO A 252 -2.27 29.26 17.95
C PRO A 252 -3.09 29.49 16.66
N ASP A 253 -2.85 30.59 15.94
CA ASP A 253 -3.56 30.90 14.70
C ASP A 253 -3.14 29.99 13.54
N HIS A 254 -1.96 29.37 13.63
CA HIS A 254 -1.44 28.46 12.60
C HIS A 254 -1.86 27.01 12.83
N LEU A 255 -2.21 26.64 14.07
CA LEU A 255 -2.55 25.26 14.45
C LEU A 255 -3.67 24.64 13.59
N PRO A 256 -4.77 25.35 13.23
CA PRO A 256 -5.81 24.78 12.38
C PRO A 256 -5.31 24.41 10.99
N VAL A 257 -4.41 25.22 10.41
CA VAL A 257 -3.86 24.96 9.07
C VAL A 257 -2.87 23.80 9.13
N ILE A 258 -2.01 23.77 10.15
CA ILE A 258 -1.07 22.67 10.38
C ILE A 258 -1.80 21.34 10.55
N ASN A 259 -2.89 21.34 11.32
CA ASN A 259 -3.72 20.16 11.50
C ASN A 259 -4.34 19.70 10.17
N ASP A 260 -4.87 20.61 9.36
CA ASP A 260 -5.39 20.29 8.02
C ASP A 260 -4.29 19.68 7.12
N VAL A 261 -3.05 20.20 7.16
CA VAL A 261 -1.92 19.67 6.37
C VAL A 261 -1.58 18.24 6.76
N TYR A 262 -1.44 17.96 8.07
CA TYR A 262 -1.11 16.61 8.53
C TYR A 262 -2.27 15.64 8.33
N LYS A 263 -3.52 16.08 8.54
CA LYS A 263 -4.71 15.26 8.31
C LYS A 263 -4.88 14.93 6.83
N LYS A 264 -4.65 15.88 5.93
CA LYS A 264 -4.64 15.64 4.49
C LYS A 264 -3.54 14.66 4.09
N THR A 265 -2.32 14.86 4.57
CA THR A 265 -1.19 13.95 4.31
C THR A 265 -1.48 12.53 4.80
N ALA A 266 -2.06 12.40 6.00
CA ALA A 266 -2.47 11.11 6.56
C ALA A 266 -3.58 10.44 5.73
N LEU A 267 -4.58 11.20 5.29
CA LEU A 267 -5.62 10.70 4.39
C LEU A 267 -5.01 10.16 3.09
N GLU A 268 -4.12 10.91 2.44
CA GLU A 268 -3.45 10.49 1.20
C GLU A 268 -2.65 9.19 1.37
N MET A 269 -1.97 9.02 2.52
CA MET A 269 -1.26 7.77 2.84
C MET A 269 -2.21 6.57 2.97
N VAL A 270 -3.36 6.75 3.61
CA VAL A 270 -4.37 5.69 3.74
C VAL A 270 -5.00 5.38 2.38
N GLN A 271 -5.39 6.40 1.62
CA GLN A 271 -5.98 6.27 0.29
C GLN A 271 -5.05 5.61 -0.72
N ALA A 272 -3.73 5.70 -0.54
CA ALA A 272 -2.76 5.00 -1.37
C ALA A 272 -2.87 3.47 -1.30
N ASN A 273 -3.55 2.95 -0.27
CA ASN A 273 -3.77 1.52 -0.03
C ASN A 273 -5.23 1.09 -0.24
N LEU A 274 -6.05 1.93 -0.88
CA LEU A 274 -7.47 1.69 -1.13
C LEU A 274 -7.78 1.76 -2.62
N THR A 275 -8.82 1.05 -3.05
CA THR A 275 -9.36 1.16 -4.41
C THR A 275 -10.06 2.50 -4.62
N ASP A 276 -10.19 2.92 -5.89
CA ASP A 276 -10.81 4.20 -6.24
C ASP A 276 -12.30 4.27 -5.84
N SER A 277 -13.01 3.14 -5.85
CA SER A 277 -14.41 3.06 -5.42
C SER A 277 -14.56 3.38 -3.93
N ILE A 278 -13.71 2.77 -3.09
CA ILE A 278 -13.69 2.99 -1.65
C ILE A 278 -13.25 4.43 -1.33
N ASN A 279 -12.22 4.93 -2.03
CA ASN A 279 -11.75 6.30 -1.88
C ASN A 279 -12.86 7.33 -2.14
N ARG A 280 -13.62 7.17 -3.23
CA ARG A 280 -14.75 8.05 -3.56
C ARG A 280 -15.83 8.01 -2.47
N TYR A 281 -16.17 6.81 -2.00
CA TYR A 281 -17.18 6.65 -0.95
C TYR A 281 -16.76 7.31 0.36
N ILE A 282 -15.51 7.14 0.80
CA ILE A 282 -15.00 7.79 2.02
C ILE A 282 -15.12 9.31 1.93
N LEU A 283 -14.72 9.88 0.80
CA LEU A 283 -14.80 11.33 0.57
C LEU A 283 -16.25 11.81 0.55
N ASP A 284 -17.18 11.01 -0.01
CA ASP A 284 -18.59 11.37 -0.08
C ASP A 284 -19.27 11.35 1.31
N GLN A 285 -19.02 10.31 2.10
CA GLN A 285 -19.58 10.17 3.45
C GLN A 285 -18.97 11.14 4.47
N ASN A 286 -17.73 11.59 4.25
CA ASN A 286 -16.98 12.42 5.21
C ASN A 286 -16.60 13.80 4.63
N LYS A 287 -17.42 14.35 3.73
CA LYS A 287 -17.16 15.66 3.08
C LYS A 287 -16.83 16.77 4.07
N GLN A 288 -17.54 16.81 5.20
CA GLN A 288 -17.33 17.84 6.22
C GLN A 288 -15.99 17.68 6.93
N GLU A 289 -15.52 16.44 7.10
CA GLU A 289 -14.29 16.14 7.84
C GLU A 289 -13.03 16.30 6.97
N TYR A 290 -13.15 16.08 5.66
CA TYR A 290 -12.03 16.15 4.70
C TYR A 290 -12.15 17.33 3.72
N ASN A 291 -12.82 18.42 4.13
CA ASN A 291 -12.90 19.65 3.34
C ASN A 291 -11.63 20.52 3.42
N PHE A 292 -10.80 20.36 4.46
CA PHE A 292 -9.52 21.08 4.67
C PHE A 292 -9.63 22.60 4.45
N GLU A 293 -10.70 23.21 4.97
CA GLU A 293 -11.04 24.62 4.69
C GLU A 293 -9.97 25.62 5.17
N ASN A 294 -9.27 25.35 6.27
CA ASN A 294 -8.23 26.25 6.76
C ASN A 294 -7.03 26.25 5.83
N LEU A 295 -6.64 25.06 5.35
CA LEU A 295 -5.58 24.91 4.35
C LEU A 295 -5.94 25.59 3.03
N LYS A 296 -7.17 25.43 2.53
CA LYS A 296 -7.62 26.12 1.30
C LYS A 296 -7.51 27.65 1.45
N LYS A 297 -8.06 28.20 2.54
CA LYS A 297 -7.99 29.65 2.82
C LYS A 297 -6.55 30.16 2.92
N ALA A 298 -5.66 29.39 3.54
CA ALA A 298 -4.25 29.74 3.64
C ALA A 298 -3.56 29.79 2.28
N LYS A 299 -3.82 28.81 1.41
CA LYS A 299 -3.30 28.79 0.03
C LYS A 299 -3.84 29.93 -0.82
N ASP A 300 -5.11 30.25 -0.69
CA ASP A 300 -5.73 31.38 -1.39
C ASP A 300 -5.10 32.72 -0.96
N LYS A 301 -4.84 32.89 0.34
CA LYS A 301 -4.15 34.07 0.88
C LYS A 301 -2.74 34.19 0.31
N LEU A 302 -1.97 33.11 0.29
CA LEU A 302 -0.60 33.09 -0.25
C LEU A 302 -0.57 33.40 -1.74
N THR A 303 -1.53 32.83 -2.49
CA THR A 303 -1.67 33.09 -3.93
C THR A 303 -1.97 34.56 -4.19
N ARG A 304 -2.93 35.14 -3.46
CA ARG A 304 -3.27 36.58 -3.58
C ARG A 304 -2.08 37.47 -3.24
N GLN A 305 -1.34 37.17 -2.17
CA GLN A 305 -0.15 37.93 -1.77
C GLN A 305 0.93 37.89 -2.86
N SER A 306 1.18 36.72 -3.46
CA SER A 306 2.15 36.54 -4.55
C SER A 306 1.75 37.31 -5.82
N THR A 307 0.46 37.33 -6.15
CA THR A 307 -0.05 38.13 -7.28
C THR A 307 0.10 39.63 -7.03
N THR A 308 -0.11 40.09 -5.79
CA THR A 308 0.12 41.50 -5.43
C THR A 308 1.60 41.87 -5.44
N THR A 309 2.51 40.99 -5.01
CA THR A 309 3.96 41.26 -5.07
C THR A 309 4.49 41.29 -6.51
N THR A 310 3.96 40.43 -7.39
CA THR A 310 4.36 40.39 -8.81
C THR A 310 3.92 41.65 -9.57
N ILE A 311 2.80 42.26 -9.19
CA ILE A 311 2.32 43.52 -9.79
C ILE A 311 3.17 44.73 -9.34
N MET A 312 3.86 44.65 -8.20
CA MET A 312 4.64 45.76 -7.65
C MET A 312 6.13 45.77 -8.04
N ASN A 313 6.66 44.74 -8.71
CA ASN A 313 8.06 44.74 -9.17
C ASN A 313 8.21 44.21 -10.62
N PRO A 314 8.08 45.09 -11.64
CA PRO A 314 8.41 44.76 -13.03
C PRO A 314 9.88 45.04 -13.39
N SER A 315 10.74 45.38 -12.43
CA SER A 315 12.06 45.95 -12.70
C SER A 315 13.18 45.16 -12.03
N GLU A 316 13.36 43.88 -12.39
CA GLU A 316 14.64 43.16 -12.25
C GLU A 316 14.56 41.75 -12.88
N LEU A 317 14.42 41.68 -14.20
CA LEU A 317 14.66 40.43 -14.95
C LEU A 317 15.07 40.74 -16.39
N ILE A 318 16.22 41.42 -16.53
CA ILE A 318 16.97 41.47 -17.77
C ILE A 318 18.41 41.05 -17.44
N GLY A 319 18.81 39.88 -17.91
CA GLY A 319 20.24 39.56 -18.01
C GLY A 319 20.63 38.11 -17.73
N ARG A 320 20.28 37.17 -18.61
CA ARG A 320 21.20 36.06 -18.89
C ARG A 320 20.96 35.45 -20.27
N LYS A 321 21.76 35.89 -21.24
CA LYS A 321 21.94 35.25 -22.55
C LYS A 321 22.57 33.86 -22.32
N THR A 322 21.86 32.81 -22.69
CA THR A 322 22.40 31.46 -22.86
C THR A 322 22.98 31.32 -24.26
N THR A 323 24.30 31.24 -24.35
CA THR A 323 25.03 30.87 -25.56
C THR A 323 24.93 29.36 -25.78
N THR A 324 24.34 28.97 -26.90
CA THR A 324 24.34 27.61 -27.45
C THR A 324 25.74 27.23 -27.93
N THR A 325 26.28 26.12 -27.44
CA THR A 325 27.43 25.44 -28.03
C THR A 325 27.08 23.98 -28.29
N THR A 326 27.10 23.63 -29.56
CA THR A 326 26.96 22.29 -30.13
C THR A 326 28.28 21.53 -29.94
N SER A 327 28.23 20.27 -29.48
CA SER A 327 29.34 19.34 -29.71
C SER A 327 28.89 17.88 -29.83
N ASN A 328 28.99 17.40 -31.07
CA ASN A 328 29.28 16.08 -31.62
C ASN A 328 29.22 14.83 -30.72
N ALA A 329 28.38 13.87 -31.14
CA ALA A 329 28.33 12.49 -30.68
C ALA A 329 29.44 11.61 -31.33
N PRO A 330 29.95 10.56 -30.65
CA PRO A 330 30.72 9.49 -31.28
C PRO A 330 29.87 8.24 -31.64
N PRO A 331 30.32 7.41 -32.61
CA PRO A 331 29.52 6.34 -33.24
C PRO A 331 29.52 4.99 -32.47
N PRO A 332 28.62 4.03 -32.84
CA PRO A 332 28.36 2.83 -32.04
C PRO A 332 29.28 1.66 -32.39
N ALA A 333 29.68 0.87 -31.37
CA ALA A 333 30.44 -0.36 -31.55
C ALA A 333 29.53 -1.62 -31.53
N LYS A 334 29.91 -2.57 -32.37
CA LYS A 334 29.12 -3.72 -32.88
C LYS A 334 28.95 -4.87 -31.88
N ARG A 335 27.75 -5.49 -31.94
CA ARG A 335 27.38 -6.79 -31.34
C ARG A 335 28.23 -7.96 -31.88
N LYS A 336 28.56 -8.93 -31.03
CA LYS A 336 28.93 -10.30 -31.42
C LYS A 336 28.05 -11.31 -30.67
N LYS A 337 27.43 -12.22 -31.43
CA LYS A 337 26.61 -13.40 -31.02
C LYS A 337 27.56 -14.59 -30.87
N LYS A 338 27.45 -15.44 -29.84
CA LYS A 338 26.87 -16.82 -29.77
C LYS A 338 27.83 -17.63 -28.85
N ASP A 339 27.51 -18.72 -28.14
CA ASP A 339 26.48 -19.76 -28.22
C ASP A 339 26.33 -20.47 -26.84
N ASN A 340 25.31 -21.35 -26.76
CA ASN A 340 24.86 -22.22 -25.66
C ASN A 340 25.93 -22.98 -24.85
N GLU A 341 25.61 -23.22 -23.57
CA GLU A 341 25.64 -24.57 -22.99
C GLU A 341 24.60 -24.74 -21.87
N ASP A 342 24.09 -25.97 -21.81
CA ASP A 342 22.92 -26.46 -21.11
C ASP A 342 23.24 -27.02 -19.71
N LEU A 343 22.17 -27.19 -18.92
CA LEU A 343 22.03 -28.11 -17.77
C LEU A 343 22.86 -27.84 -16.50
N LYS A 344 22.31 -27.00 -15.61
CA LYS A 344 22.55 -27.04 -14.16
C LYS A 344 21.24 -26.90 -13.37
N PRO A 345 21.12 -27.53 -12.18
CA PRO A 345 19.86 -27.74 -11.48
C PRO A 345 19.18 -26.43 -11.07
N LYS A 346 17.83 -26.44 -11.03
CA LYS A 346 16.99 -25.27 -10.72
C LYS A 346 17.45 -24.62 -9.40
N PRO A 347 17.80 -23.32 -9.39
CA PRO A 347 18.19 -22.63 -8.17
C PRO A 347 16.96 -22.39 -7.28
N LYS A 348 17.18 -22.40 -5.96
CA LYS A 348 16.22 -21.89 -4.97
C LYS A 348 15.72 -20.51 -5.42
N ILE A 349 14.41 -20.30 -5.37
CA ILE A 349 13.77 -19.06 -5.81
C ILE A 349 14.25 -17.92 -4.92
N THR A 350 15.24 -17.14 -5.38
CA THR A 350 15.68 -15.91 -4.71
C THR A 350 14.73 -14.76 -5.05
N LEU A 351 14.63 -13.74 -4.19
CA LEU A 351 13.87 -12.50 -4.41
C LEU A 351 14.09 -11.87 -5.79
N HIS A 352 15.30 -11.97 -6.34
CA HIS A 352 15.66 -11.50 -7.68
C HIS A 352 14.85 -12.12 -8.82
N SER A 353 14.37 -13.35 -8.66
CA SER A 353 13.59 -14.07 -9.68
C SER A 353 12.22 -13.44 -9.92
N TYR A 354 11.72 -12.65 -8.96
CA TYR A 354 10.40 -12.03 -8.98
C TYR A 354 10.37 -10.65 -9.67
N PHE A 355 11.53 -10.07 -9.98
CA PHE A 355 11.68 -8.73 -10.55
C PHE A 355 12.50 -8.70 -11.84
N LYS A 356 12.30 -9.68 -12.75
CA LYS A 356 13.00 -9.65 -14.03
C LYS A 356 12.61 -8.38 -14.81
N PRO A 357 13.57 -7.64 -15.38
CA PRO A 357 13.26 -6.47 -16.20
C PRO A 357 12.46 -6.88 -17.45
N LYS A 358 11.56 -6.00 -17.90
CA LYS A 358 10.88 -6.16 -19.19
C LYS A 358 11.95 -6.20 -20.31
N PRO A 359 11.84 -7.13 -21.28
CA PRO A 359 12.73 -7.11 -22.44
C PRO A 359 12.48 -5.82 -23.24
N THR A 360 13.56 -5.10 -23.51
CA THR A 360 13.60 -3.91 -24.39
C THR A 360 13.28 -4.26 -25.84
#